data_AF-A0A498RCX6-F1
#
_entry.id   AF-A0A498RCX6-F1
#
_cell.length_a   1.000
_cell.length_b   1.000
_cell.length_c   1.000
_cell.angle_alpha   90.00
_cell.angle_beta   90.00
_cell.angle_gamma   90.00
#
_symmetry.space_group_name_H-M   'P 1'
#
loop_
_entity.id
_entity.type
_entity.pdbx_description
1 polymer ?
#
loop_
_entity_poly.entity_id
_entity_poly.type
_entity_poly.pdbx_seq_one_letter_code
_entity_poly.pdbx_strand_id
1 'polypeptide(L)'
;MAIIDFAMTLEIAIRQDMDRLQSTAPIELVPLFNQLHAVQERMVSFLQSFNSQSNCLPDIEVISCLGTDAAWQQMYQAYAARIDPNVAHMTILWTLTGFIENSAAFYRQAANNTAYPLERRFFRSVYELKSIIKLRIRGFESIANNRLWSELGFAPFTLS
;
A
#
# COMPACT_ATOMS: atom_id res chain seq x y z
N MET A 1 -13.19 -22.15 4.86
CA MET A 1 -13.21 -20.74 4.45
C MET A 1 -12.65 -20.68 3.04
N ALA A 2 -13.39 -20.15 2.06
CA ALA A 2 -12.85 -20.02 0.71
C ALA A 2 -11.70 -18.99 0.72
N ILE A 3 -10.70 -19.16 -0.15
CA ILE A 3 -9.53 -18.26 -0.23
C ILE A 3 -9.98 -16.80 -0.41
N ILE A 4 -11.06 -16.58 -1.15
CA ILE A 4 -11.64 -15.25 -1.39
C ILE A 4 -12.28 -14.65 -0.13
N ASP A 5 -12.94 -15.44 0.71
CA ASP A 5 -13.50 -14.95 1.98
C ASP A 5 -12.38 -14.47 2.91
N PHE A 6 -11.26 -15.21 2.93
CA PHE A 6 -10.10 -14.83 3.71
C PHE A 6 -9.47 -13.56 3.15
N ALA A 7 -9.29 -13.47 1.83
CA ALA A 7 -8.80 -12.26 1.17
C ALA A 7 -9.66 -11.04 1.53
N MET A 8 -10.99 -11.16 1.45
CA MET A 8 -11.92 -10.08 1.79
C MET A 8 -11.80 -9.67 3.26
N THR A 9 -11.73 -10.63 4.18
CA THR A 9 -11.57 -10.35 5.62
C THR A 9 -10.24 -9.68 5.92
N LEU A 10 -9.16 -10.15 5.29
CA LEU A 10 -7.82 -9.57 5.42
C LEU A 10 -7.80 -8.11 4.94
N GLU A 11 -8.36 -7.83 3.76
CA GLU A 11 -8.34 -6.47 3.22
C GLU A 11 -9.25 -5.50 3.98
N ILE A 12 -10.37 -5.98 4.52
CA ILE A 12 -11.22 -5.17 5.41
C ILE A 12 -10.48 -4.86 6.71
N ALA A 13 -9.80 -5.84 7.31
CA ALA A 13 -9.03 -5.64 8.53
C ALA A 13 -7.88 -4.63 8.32
N ILE A 14 -7.12 -4.76 7.23
CA ILE A 14 -6.06 -3.80 6.87
C ILE A 14 -6.62 -2.39 6.72
N ARG A 15 -7.77 -2.24 6.06
CA ARG A 15 -8.43 -0.93 5.91
C ARG A 15 -8.76 -0.32 7.27
N GLN A 16 -9.39 -1.10 8.16
CA GLN A 16 -9.76 -0.63 9.50
C GLN A 16 -8.54 -0.23 10.34
N ASP A 17 -7.44 -0.97 10.23
CA ASP A 17 -6.20 -0.62 10.93
C ASP A 17 -5.52 0.61 10.32
N MET A 18 -5.63 0.81 9.00
CA MET A 18 -5.22 2.06 8.37
C MET A 18 -6.05 3.25 8.84
N ASP A 19 -7.37 3.12 8.98
CA ASP A 19 -8.24 4.19 9.50
C ASP A 19 -7.82 4.60 10.92
N ARG A 20 -7.53 3.60 11.77
CA ARG A 20 -7.01 3.82 13.14
C ARG A 20 -5.68 4.54 13.10
N LEU A 21 -4.75 4.10 12.27
CA LEU A 21 -3.42 4.69 12.15
C LEU A 21 -3.49 6.14 11.66
N GLN A 22 -4.36 6.43 10.68
CA GLN A 22 -4.58 7.77 10.14
C GLN A 22 -5.03 8.76 11.22
N SER A 23 -5.87 8.33 12.17
CA SER A 23 -6.37 9.19 13.25
C SER A 23 -5.27 9.75 14.17
N THR A 24 -4.11 9.10 14.17
CA THR A 24 -2.92 9.50 14.95
C THR A 24 -1.76 9.96 14.07
N ALA A 25 -1.94 9.98 12.75
CA ALA A 25 -0.87 10.24 11.82
C ALA A 25 -0.53 11.73 11.73
N PRO A 26 0.77 12.08 11.55
CA PRO A 26 1.18 13.42 11.16
C PRO A 26 0.44 13.88 9.90
N ILE A 27 0.08 15.17 9.86
CA ILE A 27 -0.77 15.73 8.80
C ILE A 27 -0.14 15.61 7.41
N GLU A 28 1.18 15.55 7.33
CA GLU A 28 1.96 15.40 6.10
C GLU A 28 1.74 14.02 5.44
N LEU A 29 1.31 13.00 6.20
CA LEU A 29 1.01 11.67 5.68
C LEU A 29 -0.45 11.51 5.21
N VAL A 30 -1.33 12.48 5.49
CA VAL A 30 -2.75 12.41 5.09
C VAL A 30 -2.92 12.17 3.58
N PRO A 31 -2.17 12.80 2.66
CA PRO A 31 -2.28 12.51 1.23
C PRO A 31 -1.95 11.06 0.87
N LEU A 32 -0.94 10.47 1.52
CA LEU A 32 -0.58 9.07 1.35
C LEU A 32 -1.74 8.16 1.81
N PHE A 33 -2.29 8.41 2.99
CA PHE A 33 -3.45 7.66 3.49
C PHE A 33 -4.61 7.70 2.51
N ASN A 34 -4.99 8.89 2.03
CA ASN A 34 -6.09 9.04 1.08
C ASN A 34 -5.87 8.20 -0.19
N GLN A 35 -4.64 8.19 -0.72
CA GLN A 35 -4.32 7.38 -1.89
C GLN A 35 -4.39 5.87 -1.57
N LEU A 36 -3.86 5.43 -0.43
CA LEU A 36 -3.90 4.04 -0.02
C LEU A 36 -5.34 3.57 0.25
N HIS A 37 -6.19 4.39 0.88
CA HIS A 37 -7.61 4.11 1.06
C HIS A 37 -8.33 3.95 -0.27
N ALA A 38 -8.08 4.87 -1.23
CA ALA A 38 -8.69 4.77 -2.56
C ALA A 38 -8.33 3.46 -3.28
N VAL A 39 -7.08 2.99 -3.15
CA VAL A 39 -6.65 1.71 -3.71
C VAL A 39 -7.29 0.54 -2.97
N GLN A 40 -7.35 0.61 -1.63
CA GLN A 40 -7.91 -0.43 -0.78
C GLN A 40 -9.42 -0.62 -1.02
N GLU A 41 -10.18 0.47 -1.15
CA GLU A 41 -11.61 0.45 -1.49
C GLU A 41 -11.88 -0.24 -2.84
N ARG A 42 -11.09 0.07 -3.86
CA ARG A 42 -11.22 -0.57 -5.18
C ARG A 42 -10.95 -2.07 -5.12
N MET A 43 -9.97 -2.48 -4.34
CA MET A 43 -9.67 -3.91 -4.20
C MET A 43 -10.75 -4.64 -3.41
N VAL A 44 -11.27 -4.04 -2.33
CA VAL A 44 -12.41 -4.61 -1.59
C VAL A 44 -13.63 -4.74 -2.50
N SER A 45 -13.91 -3.75 -3.36
CA SER A 45 -15.01 -3.83 -4.31
C SER A 45 -14.82 -4.92 -5.36
N PHE A 46 -13.58 -5.16 -5.84
CA PHE A 46 -13.28 -6.31 -6.71
C PHE A 46 -13.59 -7.64 -6.01
N LEU A 47 -13.18 -7.81 -4.76
CA LEU A 47 -13.44 -9.04 -3.98
C LEU A 47 -14.94 -9.22 -3.70
N GLN A 48 -15.68 -8.14 -3.41
CA GLN A 48 -17.12 -8.18 -3.20
C GLN A 48 -17.90 -8.54 -4.48
N SER A 49 -17.45 -8.07 -5.64
CA SER A 49 -18.08 -8.37 -6.93
C SER A 49 -18.11 -9.87 -7.24
N PHE A 50 -17.05 -10.59 -6.83
CA PHE A 50 -16.96 -12.04 -6.93
C PHE A 50 -18.00 -12.76 -6.05
N ASN A 51 -18.19 -12.29 -4.82
CA ASN A 51 -19.14 -12.90 -3.89
C ASN A 51 -20.61 -12.62 -4.24
N SER A 52 -20.90 -11.55 -4.99
CA SER A 52 -22.27 -11.06 -5.11
C SER A 52 -23.00 -11.55 -6.37
N GLN A 53 -22.35 -11.60 -7.53
CA GLN A 53 -23.10 -11.73 -8.81
C GLN A 53 -22.36 -12.40 -9.97
N SER A 54 -21.04 -12.59 -9.88
CA SER A 54 -20.27 -13.18 -10.97
C SER A 54 -19.24 -14.13 -10.38
N ASN A 55 -19.39 -15.44 -10.62
CA ASN A 55 -18.37 -16.47 -10.32
C ASN A 55 -17.08 -16.29 -11.16
N CYS A 56 -16.76 -15.05 -11.56
CA CYS A 56 -15.63 -14.67 -12.38
C CYS A 56 -14.91 -13.52 -11.68
N LEU A 57 -13.61 -13.69 -11.44
CA LEU A 57 -12.77 -12.66 -10.88
C LEU A 57 -12.48 -11.60 -11.96
N PRO A 58 -12.57 -10.30 -11.64
CA PRO A 58 -12.30 -9.25 -12.60
C PRO A 58 -10.82 -9.24 -12.98
N ASP A 59 -10.53 -8.82 -14.20
CA ASP A 59 -9.16 -8.51 -14.61
C ASP A 59 -8.76 -7.17 -13.99
N ILE A 60 -7.70 -7.17 -13.18
CA ILE A 60 -7.24 -5.96 -12.50
C ILE A 60 -6.21 -5.28 -13.40
N GLU A 61 -6.57 -4.11 -13.91
CA GLU A 61 -5.61 -3.20 -14.53
C GLU A 61 -4.88 -2.41 -13.43
N VAL A 62 -3.64 -2.83 -13.16
CA VAL A 62 -2.83 -2.31 -12.04
C VAL A 62 -2.63 -0.78 -12.12
N ILE A 63 -2.41 -0.25 -13.33
CA ILE A 63 -2.15 1.18 -13.56
C ILE A 63 -3.37 2.04 -13.21
N SER A 64 -4.57 1.59 -13.58
CA SER A 64 -5.80 2.34 -13.33
C SER A 64 -6.09 2.45 -11.83
N CYS A 65 -5.64 1.48 -11.03
CA CYS A 65 -5.80 1.46 -9.57
C CYS A 65 -4.86 2.42 -8.85
N LEU A 66 -3.62 2.56 -9.31
CA LEU A 66 -2.55 3.27 -8.57
C LEU A 66 -2.50 4.78 -8.83
N GLY A 67 -3.07 5.25 -9.94
CA GLY A 67 -2.85 6.61 -10.43
C GLY A 67 -1.51 6.76 -11.16
N THR A 68 -1.22 7.97 -11.62
CA THR A 68 -0.04 8.25 -12.46
C THR A 68 1.23 8.45 -11.63
N ASP A 69 2.39 8.14 -12.22
CA ASP A 69 3.70 8.39 -11.61
C ASP A 69 3.89 9.86 -11.23
N ALA A 70 3.38 10.78 -12.06
CA ALA A 70 3.42 12.21 -11.80
C ALA A 70 2.68 12.59 -10.51
N ALA A 71 1.52 11.97 -10.24
CA ALA A 71 0.78 12.21 -9.00
C ALA A 71 1.57 11.75 -7.77
N TRP A 72 2.21 10.57 -7.85
CA TRP A 72 3.09 10.08 -6.79
C TRP A 72 4.29 11.00 -6.56
N GLN A 73 4.92 11.47 -7.65
CA GLN A 73 6.05 12.38 -7.56
C GLN A 73 5.69 13.70 -6.89
N GLN A 74 4.51 14.26 -7.21
CA GLN A 74 4.01 15.46 -6.55
C GLN A 74 3.77 15.24 -5.05
N MET A 75 3.21 14.09 -4.67
CA MET A 75 3.05 13.76 -3.24
C MET A 75 4.40 13.64 -2.52
N TYR A 76 5.40 13.02 -3.13
CA TYR A 76 6.75 12.95 -2.56
C TYR A 76 7.37 14.32 -2.34
N GLN A 77 7.25 15.22 -3.33
CA GLN A 77 7.78 16.58 -3.22
C GLN A 77 7.05 17.38 -2.13
N ALA A 78 5.72 17.28 -2.07
CA ALA A 78 4.92 17.94 -1.04
C ALA A 78 5.26 17.43 0.36
N TYR A 79 5.49 16.12 0.51
CA TYR A 79 5.92 15.51 1.76
C TYR A 79 7.32 15.95 2.16
N ALA A 80 8.30 15.86 1.26
CA ALA A 80 9.68 16.25 1.52
C ALA A 80 9.83 17.73 1.91
N ALA A 81 8.98 18.62 1.36
CA ALA A 81 9.02 20.04 1.68
C ALA A 81 8.46 20.39 3.08
N ARG A 82 7.68 19.49 3.69
CA ARG A 82 6.93 19.76 4.94
C ARG A 82 7.33 18.87 6.10
N ILE A 83 8.07 17.80 5.84
CA ILE A 83 8.40 16.80 6.85
C ILE A 83 9.31 17.37 7.95
N ASP A 84 8.83 17.24 9.18
CA ASP A 84 9.60 17.45 10.41
C ASP A 84 10.31 16.13 10.79
N PRO A 85 11.58 16.13 11.24
CA PRO A 85 12.26 14.94 11.78
C PRO A 85 11.54 14.39 13.02
N ASN A 86 10.51 13.58 12.79
CA ASN A 86 9.72 12.93 13.83
C ASN A 86 9.66 11.41 13.57
N VAL A 87 10.04 10.65 14.59
CA VAL A 87 10.03 9.17 14.59
C VAL A 87 8.64 8.60 14.31
N ALA A 88 7.57 9.35 14.61
CA ALA A 88 6.20 8.96 14.30
C ALA A 88 5.96 8.73 12.80
N HIS A 89 6.62 9.49 11.91
CA HIS A 89 6.51 9.23 10.47
C HIS A 89 7.06 7.85 10.13
N MET A 90 8.22 7.49 10.69
CA MET A 90 8.88 6.22 10.41
C MET A 90 8.08 5.03 10.91
N THR A 91 7.58 5.08 12.15
CA THR A 91 6.80 3.98 12.72
C THR A 91 5.51 3.75 11.93
N ILE A 92 4.84 4.82 11.50
CA ILE A 92 3.65 4.73 10.65
C ILE A 92 3.98 4.14 9.29
N LEU A 93 5.02 4.64 8.62
CA LEU A 93 5.41 4.15 7.30
C LEU A 93 5.83 2.68 7.32
N TRP A 94 6.60 2.25 8.33
CA TRP A 94 6.95 0.85 8.55
C TRP A 94 5.71 -0.02 8.78
N THR A 95 4.75 0.47 9.56
CA THR A 95 3.49 -0.24 9.81
C THR A 95 2.70 -0.42 8.51
N LEU A 96 2.56 0.64 7.71
CA LEU A 96 1.92 0.58 6.40
C LEU A 96 2.64 -0.40 5.46
N THR A 97 3.97 -0.34 5.40
CA THR A 97 4.77 -1.30 4.62
C THR A 97 4.52 -2.73 5.09
N GLY A 98 4.47 -2.97 6.40
CA GLY A 98 4.18 -4.29 6.97
C GLY A 98 2.80 -4.82 6.57
N PHE A 99 1.74 -3.99 6.63
CA PHE A 99 0.41 -4.38 6.15
C PHE A 99 0.41 -4.79 4.68
N ILE A 100 1.07 -4.00 3.83
CA ILE A 100 1.14 -4.27 2.39
C ILE A 100 2.00 -5.50 2.09
N GLU A 101 3.12 -5.69 2.78
CA GLU A 101 3.99 -6.86 2.61
C GLU A 101 3.29 -8.17 2.98
N ASN A 102 2.58 -8.20 4.10
CA ASN A 102 1.86 -9.38 4.55
C ASN A 102 0.70 -9.74 3.61
N SER A 103 -0.08 -8.74 3.17
CA SER A 103 -1.13 -8.94 2.16
C SER A 103 -0.56 -9.39 0.82
N ALA A 104 0.54 -8.78 0.34
CA ALA A 104 1.22 -9.21 -0.89
C ALA A 104 1.70 -10.67 -0.79
N ALA A 105 2.29 -11.06 0.34
CA ALA A 105 2.76 -12.42 0.56
C ALA A 105 1.62 -13.44 0.49
N PHE A 106 0.46 -13.12 1.07
CA PHE A 106 -0.75 -13.93 0.95
C PHE A 106 -1.16 -14.12 -0.52
N TYR A 107 -1.31 -13.03 -1.30
CA TYR A 107 -1.72 -13.16 -2.71
C TYR A 107 -0.72 -13.92 -3.57
N ARG A 108 0.58 -13.75 -3.31
CA ARG A 108 1.62 -14.54 -3.98
C ARG A 108 1.45 -16.03 -3.70
N GLN A 109 1.19 -16.39 -2.44
CA GLN A 109 0.93 -17.78 -2.07
C GLN A 109 -0.37 -18.30 -2.68
N ALA A 110 -1.44 -17.51 -2.66
CA ALA A 110 -2.72 -17.88 -3.28
C ALA A 110 -2.58 -18.13 -4.79
N ALA A 111 -1.86 -17.26 -5.51
CA ALA A 111 -1.58 -17.44 -6.93
C ALA A 111 -0.80 -18.73 -7.24
N ASN A 112 0.19 -19.06 -6.41
CA ASN A 112 1.03 -20.25 -6.60
C ASN A 112 0.30 -21.56 -6.29
N ASN A 113 -0.72 -21.53 -5.44
CA ASN A 113 -1.39 -22.74 -4.95
C ASN A 113 -2.79 -22.99 -5.54
N THR A 114 -3.38 -22.02 -6.24
CA THR A 114 -4.66 -22.25 -6.93
C THR A 114 -4.49 -23.10 -8.19
N ALA A 115 -5.40 -24.05 -8.38
CA ALA A 115 -5.51 -24.86 -9.58
C ALA A 115 -6.20 -24.12 -10.74
N TYR A 116 -6.94 -23.05 -10.46
CA TYR A 116 -7.76 -22.34 -11.43
C TYR A 116 -6.98 -21.20 -12.11
N PRO A 117 -6.84 -21.21 -13.46
CA PRO A 117 -6.04 -20.20 -14.16
C PRO A 117 -6.51 -18.75 -13.96
N LEU A 118 -7.82 -18.53 -13.88
CA LEU A 118 -8.40 -17.19 -13.68
C LEU A 118 -8.11 -16.66 -12.27
N GLU A 119 -8.25 -17.49 -11.24
CA GLU A 119 -7.86 -17.14 -9.87
C GLU A 119 -6.36 -16.86 -9.77
N ARG A 120 -5.53 -17.68 -10.41
CA ARG A 120 -4.08 -17.48 -10.45
C ARG A 120 -3.73 -16.12 -11.03
N ARG A 121 -4.36 -15.77 -12.16
CA ARG A 121 -4.16 -14.48 -12.82
C ARG A 121 -4.59 -13.34 -11.90
N PHE A 122 -5.79 -13.41 -11.33
CA PHE A 122 -6.29 -12.40 -10.39
C PHE A 122 -5.35 -12.18 -9.20
N PHE A 123 -5.01 -13.25 -8.47
CA PHE A 123 -4.12 -13.14 -7.30
C PHE A 123 -2.75 -12.60 -7.67
N ARG A 124 -2.22 -12.95 -8.85
CA ARG A 124 -0.96 -12.40 -9.35
C ARG A 124 -1.07 -10.91 -9.63
N SER A 125 -2.15 -10.45 -10.25
CA SER A 125 -2.39 -9.01 -10.47
C SER A 125 -2.50 -8.24 -9.15
N VAL A 126 -3.17 -8.80 -8.13
CA VAL A 126 -3.23 -8.16 -6.81
C VAL A 126 -1.87 -8.12 -6.13
N TYR A 127 -1.09 -9.20 -6.21
CA TYR A 127 0.28 -9.23 -5.71
C TYR A 127 1.16 -8.16 -6.39
N GLU A 128 1.06 -8.00 -7.70
CA GLU A 128 1.79 -6.98 -8.46
C GLU A 128 1.37 -5.56 -8.04
N LEU A 129 0.06 -5.32 -7.91
CA LEU A 129 -0.48 -4.07 -7.39
C LEU A 129 0.11 -3.75 -6.00
N LYS A 130 0.03 -4.68 -5.04
CA LYS A 130 0.56 -4.51 -3.68
C LYS A 130 2.08 -4.30 -3.69
N SER A 131 2.81 -4.95 -4.59
CA SER A 131 4.26 -4.77 -4.73
C SER A 131 4.63 -3.35 -5.18
N ILE A 132 3.84 -2.76 -6.07
CA ILE A 132 4.03 -1.36 -6.49
C ILE A 132 3.64 -0.41 -5.36
N ILE A 133 2.51 -0.62 -4.67
CA ILE A 133 2.13 0.19 -3.49
C ILE A 133 3.26 0.22 -2.47
N LYS A 134 3.85 -0.94 -2.19
CA LYS A 134 5.00 -1.04 -1.29
C LYS A 134 6.17 -0.16 -1.75
N LEU A 135 6.54 -0.25 -3.02
CA LEU A 135 7.60 0.59 -3.58
C LEU A 135 7.25 2.08 -3.40
N ARG A 136 5.97 2.44 -3.53
CA ARG A 136 5.54 3.83 -3.31
C ARG A 136 5.72 4.27 -1.87
N ILE A 137 5.33 3.44 -0.90
CA ILE A 137 5.51 3.73 0.54
C ILE A 137 7.00 3.83 0.88
N ARG A 138 7.85 2.95 0.32
CA ARG A 138 9.32 3.03 0.49
C ARG A 138 9.92 4.35 0.00
N GLY A 139 9.31 5.00 -0.99
CA GLY A 139 9.67 6.36 -1.38
C GLY A 139 9.51 7.37 -0.24
N PHE A 140 8.38 7.32 0.48
CA PHE A 140 8.15 8.14 1.68
C PHE A 140 9.12 7.75 2.81
N GLU A 141 9.37 6.45 3.03
CA GLU A 141 10.34 5.99 4.03
C GLU A 141 11.74 6.53 3.76
N SER A 142 12.17 6.55 2.49
CA SER A 142 13.47 7.09 2.12
C SER A 142 13.56 8.59 2.43
N ILE A 143 12.51 9.36 2.16
CA ILE A 143 12.46 10.79 2.47
C ILE A 143 12.52 11.00 3.99
N ALA A 144 11.72 10.26 4.75
CA ALA A 144 11.68 10.36 6.20
C ALA A 144 13.00 9.95 6.86
N ASN A 145 13.61 8.84 6.41
CA ASN A 145 14.92 8.40 6.86
C ASN A 145 15.98 9.46 6.57
N ASN A 146 16.04 10.01 5.35
CA ASN A 146 17.03 11.02 5.00
C ASN A 146 16.88 12.28 5.87
N ARG A 147 15.64 12.69 6.17
CA ARG A 147 15.38 13.82 7.07
C ARG A 147 15.86 13.55 8.49
N LEU A 148 15.55 12.38 9.04
CA LEU A 148 15.99 11.99 10.39
C LEU A 148 17.51 11.87 10.49
N TRP A 149 18.16 11.26 9.51
CA TRP A 149 19.62 11.16 9.50
C TRP A 149 20.30 12.52 9.40
N SER A 150 19.70 13.46 8.65
CA SER A 150 20.18 14.84 8.61
C SER A 150 20.14 15.53 9.97
N GLU A 151 19.08 15.28 10.75
CA GLU A 151 18.93 15.87 12.09
C GLU A 151 19.93 15.26 13.09
N LEU A 152 20.17 13.94 12.99
CA LEU A 152 21.12 13.24 13.85
C LEU A 152 22.59 13.54 13.52
N GLY A 153 22.87 14.35 12.49
CA GLY A 153 24.22 14.68 12.06
C GLY A 153 24.96 13.55 11.33
N PHE A 154 24.25 12.48 10.94
CA PHE A 154 24.78 11.35 10.19
C PHE A 154 24.28 11.31 8.75
N ALA A 155 23.89 12.47 8.18
CA ALA A 155 23.39 12.53 6.81
C ALA A 155 24.37 11.79 5.87
N PRO A 156 23.96 10.72 5.18
CA PRO A 156 24.89 9.99 4.32
C PRO A 156 25.36 10.79 3.11
N PHE A 157 24.88 12.02 2.88
CA PHE A 157 25.27 12.86 1.75
C PHE A 157 25.23 14.36 2.10
N THR A 158 26.27 14.85 2.77
CA THR A 158 26.83 16.17 2.47
C THR A 158 28.10 15.97 1.66
N LEU A 159 27.96 15.46 0.43
CA LEU A 159 28.94 15.78 -0.60
C LEU A 159 28.51 17.14 -1.15
N SER A 160 29.23 18.16 -0.70
CA SER A 160 29.28 19.53 -1.21
C SER A 160 29.10 19.64 -2.72
#